data_AF-A0A399JA10-F1
#
_entry.id   AF-A0A399JA10-F1
#
_cell.length_a   1.000
_cell.length_b   1.000
_cell.length_c   1.000
_cell.angle_alpha   90.00
_cell.angle_beta   90.00
_cell.angle_gamma   90.00
#
_symmetry.space_group_name_H-M   'P 1'
#
loop_
_entity.id
_entity.type
_entity.pdbx_description
1 polymer ?
#
loop_
_entity_poly.entity_id
_entity_poly.type
_entity_poly.pdbx_seq_one_letter_code
_entity_poly.pdbx_strand_id
1 'polypeptide(L)'
;MTTTPPTGIQTREQAACLANLLNQIRPDWPTSSLMTLLAEHRTHPATFGEICQAAITKAQEADLRTPAAIFNPGPHWPERAKATLPRTPCPQHREEDEHTCRCCAADRLAANTTNTGQSELAPPATCQDHPEHEAGTCPTCWAEVQTGTRRRNHIGRHNPQGHS
;
A
#
# COMPACT_ATOMS: atom_id res chain seq x y z
N MET A 1 28.74 -3.94 -12.87
CA MET A 1 29.26 -2.60 -12.52
C MET A 1 28.21 -1.94 -11.63
N THR A 2 28.36 -2.04 -10.30
CA THR A 2 27.44 -1.41 -9.34
C THR A 2 27.88 0.03 -9.13
N THR A 3 27.28 0.95 -9.88
CA THR A 3 27.44 2.38 -9.70
C THR A 3 26.79 2.74 -8.36
N THR A 4 27.59 2.98 -7.32
CA THR A 4 27.10 3.53 -6.05
C THR A 4 26.47 4.89 -6.36
N PRO A 5 25.15 5.08 -6.12
CA PRO A 5 24.52 6.37 -6.38
C PRO A 5 25.14 7.43 -5.46
N PRO A 6 25.23 8.70 -5.92
CA PRO A 6 25.77 9.77 -5.10
C PRO A 6 24.93 9.92 -3.82
N THR A 7 25.61 9.88 -2.68
CA THR A 7 25.04 10.19 -1.36
C THR A 7 24.29 11.51 -1.42
N GLY A 8 22.99 11.49 -1.15
CA GLY A 8 22.11 12.62 -1.38
C GLY A 8 22.23 13.69 -0.31
N ILE A 9 23.17 14.62 -0.44
CA ILE A 9 23.10 15.87 0.32
C ILE A 9 21.85 16.61 -0.15
N GLN A 10 20.89 16.80 0.76
CA GLN A 10 19.70 17.60 0.49
C GLN A 10 20.05 19.09 0.57
N THR A 11 19.70 19.87 -0.46
CA THR A 11 19.85 21.34 -0.39
C THR A 11 18.72 21.99 0.40
N ARG A 12 18.93 23.22 0.86
CA ARG A 12 17.90 23.97 1.61
C ARG A 12 16.65 24.21 0.76
N GLU A 13 16.82 24.48 -0.53
CA GLU A 13 15.73 24.71 -1.49
C GLU A 13 14.92 23.43 -1.68
N GLN A 14 15.60 22.29 -1.84
CA GLN A 14 14.96 20.97 -1.90
C GLN A 14 14.16 20.66 -0.63
N ALA A 15 14.72 20.97 0.54
CA ALA A 15 14.03 20.82 1.81
C ALA A 15 12.79 21.72 1.90
N ALA A 16 12.88 22.98 1.48
CA ALA A 16 11.75 23.91 1.47
C ALA A 16 10.63 23.45 0.54
N CYS A 17 10.95 22.99 -0.67
CA CYS A 17 9.98 22.43 -1.59
C CYS A 17 9.25 21.22 -0.98
N LEU A 18 10.00 20.28 -0.41
CA LEU A 18 9.42 19.09 0.21
C LEU A 18 8.57 19.45 1.45
N ALA A 19 9.06 20.34 2.31
CA ALA A 19 8.31 20.77 3.50
C ALA A 19 6.97 21.42 3.13
N ASN A 20 6.95 22.28 2.10
CA ASN A 20 5.70 22.88 1.62
C ASN A 20 4.75 21.81 1.05
N LEU A 21 5.25 20.85 0.27
CA LEU A 21 4.43 19.76 -0.25
C LEU A 21 3.82 18.92 0.88
N LEU A 22 4.62 18.55 1.88
CA LEU A 22 4.16 17.75 3.02
C LEU A 22 3.13 18.53 3.86
N ASN A 23 3.29 19.85 4.03
CA ASN A 23 2.30 20.67 4.71
C ASN A 23 0.96 20.74 3.95
N GLN A 24 0.95 20.66 2.62
CA GLN A 24 -0.30 20.57 1.85
C GLN A 24 -1.04 19.24 2.09
N ILE A 25 -0.29 18.14 2.29
CA ILE A 25 -0.86 16.82 2.61
C ILE A 25 -1.28 16.77 4.08
N ARG A 26 -0.49 17.39 4.96
CA ARG A 26 -0.63 17.40 6.41
C ARG A 26 -0.52 18.83 6.96
N PRO A 27 -1.62 19.60 6.93
CA PRO A 27 -1.61 20.99 7.43
C PRO A 27 -1.23 21.11 8.90
N ASP A 28 -1.41 20.03 9.67
CA ASP A 28 -1.01 19.93 11.07
C ASP A 28 0.51 19.76 11.27
N TRP A 29 1.28 19.51 10.20
CA TRP A 29 2.74 19.50 10.23
C TRP A 29 3.28 20.84 9.71
N PRO A 30 3.61 21.79 10.60
CA PRO A 30 4.02 23.13 10.16
C PRO A 30 5.34 23.07 9.40
N THR A 31 5.44 23.89 8.35
CA THR A 31 6.63 23.98 7.49
C THR A 31 7.91 24.23 8.28
N SER A 32 7.86 25.02 9.37
CA SER A 32 9.02 25.26 10.24
C SER A 32 9.56 23.99 10.90
N SER A 33 8.67 23.13 11.44
CA SER A 33 9.06 21.85 12.03
C SER A 33 9.60 20.88 10.98
N LEU A 34 9.00 20.84 9.79
CA LEU A 34 9.48 20.03 8.67
C LEU A 34 10.87 20.49 8.21
N MET A 35 11.11 21.79 8.13
CA MET A 35 12.42 22.35 7.77
C MET A 35 13.50 21.99 8.79
N THR A 36 13.21 22.05 10.09
CA THR A 36 14.13 21.60 11.15
C THR A 36 14.46 20.13 10.98
N LEU A 37 13.44 19.28 10.84
CA LEU A 37 13.61 17.83 10.69
C LEU A 37 14.47 17.47 9.45
N LEU A 38 14.20 18.10 8.31
CA LEU A 38 14.96 17.87 7.08
C LEU A 38 16.41 18.37 7.20
N ALA A 39 16.65 19.48 7.90
CA ALA A 39 17.99 19.98 8.15
C ALA A 39 18.81 19.02 9.05
N GLU A 40 18.18 18.43 10.06
CA GLU A 40 18.80 17.40 10.93
C GLU A 40 19.20 16.15 10.14
N HIS A 41 18.44 15.79 9.11
CA HIS A 41 18.67 14.60 8.29
C HIS A 41 19.31 14.90 6.93
N ARG A 42 19.93 16.08 6.75
CA ARG A 42 20.53 16.50 5.47
C ARG A 42 21.65 15.58 4.95
N THR A 43 22.27 14.80 5.85
CA THR A 43 23.35 13.85 5.54
C THR A 43 22.86 12.40 5.49
N HIS A 44 21.55 12.19 5.39
CA HIS A 44 20.97 10.86 5.29
C HIS A 44 21.52 10.12 4.04
N PRO A 45 21.84 8.81 4.14
CA PRO A 45 22.48 8.09 3.03
C PRO A 45 21.58 7.92 1.80
N ALA A 46 20.26 7.90 1.99
CA ALA A 46 19.29 7.83 0.91
C ALA A 46 19.33 9.09 0.02
N THR A 47 19.07 8.91 -1.27
CA THR A 47 18.92 10.00 -2.24
C THR A 47 17.70 10.86 -1.92
N PHE A 48 17.70 12.12 -2.39
CA PHE A 48 16.57 13.03 -2.20
C PHE A 48 15.25 12.45 -2.72
N GLY A 49 15.26 11.74 -3.85
CA GLY A 49 14.06 11.09 -4.39
C GLY A 49 13.50 9.99 -3.48
N GLU A 50 14.35 9.24 -2.79
CA GLU A 50 13.93 8.22 -1.82
C GLU A 50 13.36 8.85 -0.56
N ILE A 51 13.95 9.95 -0.09
CA ILE A 51 13.43 10.75 1.03
C ILE A 51 12.05 11.30 0.68
N CYS A 52 11.87 11.87 -0.52
CA CYS A 52 10.56 12.35 -0.98
C CYS A 52 9.51 11.23 -0.98
N GLN A 53 9.85 10.06 -1.53
CA GLN A 53 8.94 8.91 -1.56
C GLN A 53 8.54 8.49 -0.15
N ALA A 54 9.52 8.25 0.74
CA ALA A 54 9.27 7.84 2.12
C ALA A 54 8.42 8.87 2.88
N ALA A 55 8.72 10.17 2.71
CA ALA A 55 8.01 11.25 3.35
C ALA A 55 6.55 11.37 2.88
N ILE A 56 6.30 11.26 1.57
CA ILE A 56 4.94 11.30 1.01
C ILE A 56 4.12 10.10 1.49
N THR A 57 4.70 8.89 1.44
CA THR A 57 4.04 7.69 1.95
C THR A 57 3.66 7.84 3.42
N LYS A 58 4.57 8.39 4.26
CA LYS A 58 4.27 8.62 5.68
C LYS A 58 3.25 9.74 5.91
N ALA A 59 3.28 10.80 5.12
CA ALA A 59 2.30 11.88 5.23
C ALA A 59 0.87 11.41 4.95
N GLN A 60 0.68 10.35 4.15
CA GLN A 60 -0.64 9.78 3.86
C GLN A 60 -1.24 8.95 5.03
N GLU A 61 -0.44 8.57 6.02
CA GLU A 61 -0.92 7.85 7.20
C GLU A 61 -1.62 8.81 8.17
N ALA A 62 -2.96 8.74 8.25
CA ALA A 62 -3.79 9.66 9.04
C ALA A 62 -3.53 9.58 10.55
N ASP A 63 -3.11 8.42 11.05
CA ASP A 63 -2.89 8.19 12.48
C ASP A 63 -1.58 8.81 13.01
N LEU A 64 -0.64 9.14 12.14
CA LEU A 64 0.64 9.70 12.54
C LEU A 64 0.49 11.16 12.91
N ARG A 65 0.80 11.54 14.16
CA ARG A 65 0.72 12.95 14.62
C ARG A 65 1.99 13.76 14.38
N THR A 66 3.13 13.12 14.13
CA THR A 66 4.43 13.78 14.06
C THR A 66 5.18 13.46 12.78
N PRO A 67 5.83 14.45 12.13
CA PRO A 67 6.64 14.22 10.95
C PRO A 67 7.92 13.44 11.24
N ALA A 68 8.38 13.35 12.50
CA ALA A 68 9.61 12.63 12.86
C ALA A 68 9.59 11.16 12.42
N ALA A 69 8.38 10.56 12.32
CA ALA A 69 8.20 9.19 11.86
C ALA A 69 8.64 8.93 10.40
N ILE A 70 8.87 9.99 9.60
CA ILE A 70 9.44 9.87 8.25
C ILE A 70 10.80 9.17 8.29
N PHE A 71 11.65 9.55 9.24
CA PHE A 71 13.03 9.04 9.35
C PHE A 71 13.14 7.80 10.23
N ASN A 72 12.03 7.33 10.80
CA ASN A 72 12.02 6.06 11.48
C ASN A 72 12.21 4.91 10.47
N PRO A 73 12.85 3.81 10.90
CA PRO A 73 12.89 2.56 10.14
C PRO A 73 11.46 2.13 9.76
N GLY A 74 11.25 1.61 8.54
CA GLY A 74 9.91 1.15 8.18
C GLY A 74 9.65 0.80 6.71
N PRO A 75 8.46 0.25 6.43
CA PRO A 75 8.05 -0.22 5.10
C PRO A 75 7.83 0.91 4.08
N HIS A 76 7.70 2.15 4.53
CA HIS A 76 7.56 3.33 3.67
C HIS A 76 8.84 3.68 2.93
N TRP A 77 10.00 3.18 3.39
CA TRP A 77 11.25 3.34 2.67
C TRP A 77 11.31 2.42 1.44
N PRO A 78 11.80 2.92 0.28
CA PRO A 78 12.02 2.06 -0.88
C PRO A 78 13.13 1.03 -0.61
N GLU A 79 13.01 -0.15 -1.21
CA GLU A 79 13.89 -1.30 -0.94
C GLU A 79 15.38 -0.98 -1.14
N ARG A 80 15.70 -0.19 -2.17
CA ARG A 80 17.05 0.30 -2.44
C ARG A 80 17.63 1.16 -1.32
N ALA A 81 16.81 1.97 -0.64
CA ALA A 81 17.23 2.82 0.46
C ALA A 81 17.45 2.00 1.74
N LYS A 82 16.61 0.98 1.98
CA LYS A 82 16.69 0.15 3.19
C LYS A 82 18.06 -0.50 3.39
N ALA A 83 18.73 -0.90 2.30
CA ALA A 83 20.08 -1.46 2.36
C ALA A 83 21.13 -0.48 2.90
N THR A 84 20.85 0.83 2.84
CA THR A 84 21.74 1.90 3.30
C THR A 84 21.36 2.46 4.66
N LEU A 85 20.19 2.08 5.19
CA LEU A 85 19.76 2.50 6.51
C LEU A 85 20.60 1.82 7.59
N PRO A 86 20.84 2.48 8.72
CA PRO A 86 21.46 1.83 9.88
C PRO A 86 20.70 0.54 10.21
N ARG A 87 21.46 -0.54 10.42
CA ARG A 87 20.86 -1.80 10.84
C ARG A 87 20.31 -1.65 12.25
N THR A 88 19.02 -1.92 12.40
CA THR A 88 18.35 -1.96 13.70
C THR A 88 17.81 -3.36 13.88
N PRO A 89 18.11 -4.08 14.98
CA PRO A 89 17.57 -5.43 15.19
C PRO A 89 16.04 -5.41 15.26
N CYS A 90 15.38 -6.34 14.56
CA CYS A 90 13.92 -6.47 14.64
C CYS A 90 13.50 -6.80 16.09
N PRO A 91 12.50 -6.10 16.66
CA PRO A 91 12.06 -6.34 18.04
C PRO A 91 11.57 -7.77 18.30
N GLN A 92 10.96 -8.39 17.29
CA GLN A 92 10.39 -9.75 17.35
C GLN A 92 11.39 -10.82 16.87
N HIS A 93 12.31 -10.46 15.97
CA HIS A 93 13.24 -11.39 15.32
C HIS A 93 14.67 -10.83 15.40
N ARG A 94 15.31 -10.91 16.57
CA ARG A 94 16.58 -10.21 16.88
C ARG A 94 17.75 -10.49 15.93
N GLU A 95 17.75 -11.62 15.23
CA GLU A 95 18.78 -11.99 14.24
C GLU A 95 18.56 -11.32 12.88
N GLU A 96 17.36 -10.79 12.65
CA GLU A 96 16.99 -10.08 11.46
C GLU A 96 17.02 -8.56 11.69
N ASP A 97 17.22 -7.85 10.61
CA ASP A 97 17.16 -6.40 10.59
C ASP A 97 15.69 -5.94 10.45
N GLU A 98 15.30 -4.93 11.23
CA GLU A 98 13.94 -4.39 11.31
C GLU A 98 13.37 -4.02 9.94
N HIS A 99 14.22 -3.53 9.03
CA HIS A 99 13.80 -3.04 7.71
C HIS A 99 13.55 -4.17 6.72
N THR A 100 14.24 -5.30 6.89
CA THR A 100 14.29 -6.42 5.94
C THR A 100 13.82 -7.75 6.54
N CYS A 101 13.22 -7.71 7.74
CA CYS A 101 12.76 -8.90 8.42
C CYS A 101 11.72 -9.65 7.60
N ARG A 102 12.05 -10.90 7.23
CA ARG A 102 11.27 -11.77 6.37
C ARG A 102 9.98 -12.22 7.04
N CYS A 103 10.04 -12.54 8.33
CA CYS A 103 8.86 -12.92 9.12
C CYS A 103 7.86 -11.77 9.21
N CYS A 104 8.30 -10.57 9.62
CA CYS A 104 7.42 -9.40 9.67
C CYS A 104 6.90 -9.00 8.28
N ALA A 105 7.69 -9.19 7.21
CA ALA A 105 7.22 -8.98 5.85
C ALA A 105 6.11 -9.97 5.45
N ALA A 106 6.25 -11.24 5.82
CA ALA A 106 5.23 -12.26 5.60
C ALA A 106 3.94 -11.95 6.38
N ASP A 107 4.05 -11.52 7.64
CA ASP A 107 2.88 -11.13 8.45
C ASP A 107 2.12 -9.94 7.85
N ARG A 108 2.84 -8.92 7.36
CA ARG A 108 2.23 -7.79 6.64
C ARG A 108 1.54 -8.22 5.35
N LEU A 109 2.17 -9.14 4.60
CA LEU A 109 1.56 -9.66 3.37
C LEU A 109 0.28 -10.44 3.69
N ALA A 110 0.31 -11.28 4.73
CA ALA A 110 -0.86 -12.00 5.22
C ALA A 110 -1.99 -11.04 5.66
N ALA A 111 -1.65 -9.99 6.40
CA ALA A 111 -2.60 -8.96 6.83
C ALA A 111 -3.19 -8.14 5.66
N ASN A 112 -2.42 -7.92 4.59
CA ASN A 112 -2.92 -7.23 3.39
C ASN A 112 -3.78 -8.15 2.52
N THR A 113 -3.49 -9.46 2.50
CA THR A 113 -4.33 -10.43 1.77
C THR A 113 -5.72 -10.57 2.38
N THR A 114 -5.88 -10.44 3.69
CA THR A 114 -7.20 -10.47 4.32
C THR A 114 -8.06 -9.24 4.00
N ASN A 115 -7.46 -8.10 3.62
CA ASN A 115 -8.19 -6.88 3.31
C ASN A 115 -8.64 -6.79 1.83
N THR A 116 -8.15 -7.66 0.94
CA THR A 116 -8.39 -7.55 -0.52
C THR A 116 -9.32 -8.63 -1.07
N GLY A 117 -10.02 -9.43 -0.24
CA GLY A 117 -10.66 -10.64 -0.76
C GLY A 117 -11.83 -11.27 0.00
N GLN A 118 -12.44 -10.63 0.99
CA GLN A 118 -13.75 -11.08 1.50
C GLN A 118 -14.90 -10.30 0.84
N SER A 119 -14.92 -10.35 -0.50
CA SER A 119 -16.17 -10.24 -1.28
C SER A 119 -16.20 -11.31 -2.38
N GLU A 120 -15.61 -12.47 -2.11
CA GLU A 120 -16.02 -13.71 -2.74
C GLU A 120 -16.94 -14.41 -1.75
N LEU A 121 -18.19 -13.90 -1.65
CA LEU A 121 -19.27 -14.81 -1.29
C LEU A 121 -19.16 -15.94 -2.31
N ALA A 122 -18.82 -17.14 -1.82
CA ALA A 122 -19.00 -18.36 -2.57
C ALA A 122 -20.35 -18.25 -3.30
N PRO A 123 -20.40 -18.52 -4.62
CA PRO A 123 -21.67 -18.50 -5.32
C PRO A 123 -22.67 -19.35 -4.50
N PRO A 124 -23.92 -18.89 -4.33
CA PRO A 124 -24.90 -19.64 -3.55
C PRO A 124 -24.92 -21.09 -4.06
N ALA A 125 -25.15 -22.08 -3.18
CA ALA A 125 -25.15 -23.48 -3.62
C ALA A 125 -26.14 -23.71 -4.79
N THR A 126 -27.22 -22.92 -4.81
CA THR A 126 -28.26 -22.94 -5.84
C THR A 126 -28.41 -21.58 -6.52
N CYS A 127 -28.81 -21.58 -7.79
CA CYS A 127 -29.08 -20.37 -8.55
C CYS A 127 -30.29 -19.62 -7.98
N GLN A 128 -30.17 -18.30 -7.82
CA GLN A 128 -31.24 -17.46 -7.25
C GLN A 128 -32.51 -17.39 -8.12
N ASP A 129 -32.37 -17.50 -9.44
CA ASP A 129 -33.49 -17.47 -10.39
C ASP A 129 -34.01 -18.90 -10.71
N HIS A 130 -33.17 -19.92 -10.49
CA HIS A 130 -33.42 -21.32 -10.86
C HIS A 130 -32.95 -22.26 -9.72
N PRO A 131 -33.69 -22.33 -8.59
CA PRO A 131 -33.23 -23.01 -7.38
C PRO A 131 -32.96 -24.51 -7.56
N GLU A 132 -33.46 -25.14 -8.63
CA GLU A 132 -33.19 -26.53 -9.01
C GLU A 132 -31.78 -26.77 -9.60
N HIS A 133 -31.04 -25.70 -9.88
CA HIS A 133 -29.71 -25.77 -10.49
C HIS A 133 -28.62 -25.17 -9.61
N GLU A 134 -27.43 -25.75 -9.66
CA GLU A 134 -26.25 -25.19 -8.98
C GLU A 134 -25.87 -23.84 -9.60
N ALA A 135 -25.54 -22.86 -8.75
CA ALA A 135 -25.35 -21.49 -9.20
C ALA A 135 -24.26 -21.34 -10.27
N GLY A 136 -23.16 -22.09 -10.19
CA GLY A 136 -22.03 -21.99 -11.13
C GLY A 136 -22.26 -22.66 -12.50
N THR A 137 -23.24 -23.54 -12.60
CA THR A 137 -23.47 -24.41 -13.77
C THR A 137 -24.91 -24.36 -14.29
N CYS A 138 -25.72 -23.40 -13.82
CA CYS A 138 -27.12 -23.27 -14.21
C CYS A 138 -27.29 -23.16 -15.75
N PRO A 139 -27.92 -24.15 -16.41
CA PRO A 139 -28.03 -24.20 -17.87
C PRO A 139 -28.85 -23.02 -18.42
N THR A 140 -29.85 -22.54 -17.69
CA THR A 140 -30.68 -21.40 -18.10
C THR A 140 -29.90 -20.09 -18.07
N CYS A 141 -29.09 -19.85 -17.02
CA CYS A 141 -28.20 -18.69 -16.98
C CYS A 141 -27.14 -18.73 -18.09
N TRP A 142 -26.64 -19.92 -18.44
CA TRP A 142 -25.69 -20.09 -19.55
C TRP A 142 -26.34 -19.81 -20.91
N ALA A 143 -27.59 -20.21 -21.12
CA ALA A 143 -28.35 -19.86 -22.32
C ALA A 143 -28.53 -18.35 -22.46
N GLU A 144 -28.85 -17.63 -21.38
CA GLU A 144 -28.95 -16.16 -21.36
C GLU A 144 -27.61 -15.46 -21.65
N VAL A 145 -26.49 -16.04 -21.20
CA VAL A 145 -25.15 -15.53 -21.55
C VAL A 145 -24.87 -15.70 -23.04
N GLN A 146 -25.33 -16.80 -23.66
CA GLN A 146 -25.16 -17.04 -25.09
C GLN A 146 -26.05 -16.12 -25.95
N THR A 147 -27.26 -15.81 -25.50
CA THR A 147 -28.17 -14.88 -26.19
C THR A 147 -27.87 -13.41 -25.89
N GLY A 148 -26.94 -13.14 -24.96
CA GLY A 148 -26.51 -11.79 -24.58
C GLY A 148 -27.46 -11.08 -23.62
N THR A 149 -28.47 -11.76 -23.09
CA THR A 149 -29.42 -11.19 -22.11
C THR A 149 -28.88 -11.21 -20.67
N ARG A 150 -27.74 -11.90 -20.43
CA ARG A 150 -27.04 -11.94 -19.14
C ARG A 150 -25.52 -11.82 -19.30
N ARG A 151 -24.86 -11.17 -18.36
CA ARG A 151 -23.39 -11.16 -18.28
C ARG A 151 -22.86 -12.43 -17.62
N ARG A 152 -21.70 -12.94 -18.08
CA ARG A 152 -21.09 -14.16 -17.55
C ARG A 152 -20.80 -14.13 -16.04
N ASN A 153 -20.52 -12.94 -15.49
CA ASN A 153 -20.30 -12.76 -14.04
C ASN A 153 -21.59 -12.73 -13.20
N HIS A 154 -22.77 -12.87 -13.82
CA HIS A 154 -24.08 -12.95 -13.16
C HIS A 154 -24.67 -14.37 -13.19
N ILE A 155 -23.90 -15.39 -13.56
CA ILE A 155 -24.33 -16.79 -13.49
C ILE A 155 -24.60 -17.15 -12.01
N GLY A 156 -25.79 -17.69 -11.73
CA GLY A 156 -26.17 -18.11 -10.39
C GLY A 156 -26.71 -17.01 -9.46
N ARG A 157 -26.72 -15.75 -9.90
CA ARG A 157 -27.24 -14.58 -9.15
C ARG A 157 -28.49 -14.02 -9.84
N HIS A 158 -29.33 -13.28 -9.13
CA HIS A 158 -30.53 -12.66 -9.70
C HIS A 158 -30.17 -11.71 -10.85
N ASN A 159 -30.82 -11.88 -12.01
CA ASN A 159 -30.69 -10.94 -13.14
C ASN A 159 -31.88 -9.96 -13.15
N PRO A 160 -31.68 -8.70 -12.75
CA PRO A 160 -32.77 -7.71 -12.68
C PRO A 160 -33.35 -7.33 -14.05
N GLN A 161 -32.75 -7.79 -15.15
CA GLN A 161 -33.18 -7.50 -16.52
C GLN A 161 -34.03 -8.64 -17.14
N GLY A 162 -34.29 -9.72 -16.40
CA GLY A 162 -34.92 -10.95 -16.92
C GLY A 162 -36.44 -11.07 -16.80
N HIS A 163 -37.15 -10.08 -16.25
CA HIS A 163 -38.62 -10.13 -16.13
C HIS A 163 -39.28 -9.32 -17.25
N SER A 164 -39.85 -10.03 -18.22
CA SER A 164 -40.90 -9.54 -19.13
C SER A 164 -41.92 -10.64 -19.33
#